data_AF-A0A2S7Q3Z9-F1
#
_entry.id   AF-A0A2S7Q3Z9-F1
#
_cell.length_a   1.000
_cell.length_b   1.000
_cell.length_c   1.000
_cell.angle_alpha   90.00
_cell.angle_beta   90.00
_cell.angle_gamma   90.00
#
_symmetry.space_group_name_H-M   'P 1'
#
loop_
_entity.id
_entity.type
_entity.pdbx_description
1 polymer ?
#
loop_
_entity_poly.entity_id
_entity_poly.type
_entity_poly.pdbx_seq_one_letter_code
_entity_poly.pdbx_strand_id
1 'polypeptide(L)'
;MKFSLVPSLLLTLVSGVSATIYQNGQVRITDYPDTRINPTSYSFSTFSPNSSELSYKGRWDSNHVSWWSTPGLKFGFSGQQVAITFGSLTTNGVLVGYRVDGQDWQLTNITSNATHLLVSPSSPAINVTYPVNPSTFELRVTNWAYGVQISAVHLGKGEKLFKIPDFSRSIEFIGDSLSSGYTNSLEGLSSFAYGTGAGLGNTEYSITAYPGICLYDQLCFGNARGLVHQWFYTSDTSYRATQIYGDKPVLWDFSKQKPADLVIINIGTNDSNQANNVSSTDYVASYIKLIEGIHAVWPDAQVIIMSLWEGFYAYGNSYAQSQGFVSEIYGVYQYFNTQKYLSNPTLYNPRTNSTYSSHKASAPFVSYFNTTGIMQHNDIGPAYHPTDVGHIKVASHLIQYIKTKFNWPLYATGPEVFHDTLYSTILGLEGRDIKLELSKFDPIDTNGPNLVERRARLLIIFTSHSWYGKLSLSGRIIVPLIYNDDVKLNFYNIEGQFDHPMPSLIRRFSLPFHRLHASGKIIVPLMYNSDVQLNSPTPELTV
;
A
#
# COMPACT_ATOMS: atom_id res chain seq x y z
N MET A 1 59.63 29.79 17.98
CA MET A 1 59.59 28.81 16.87
C MET A 1 59.08 27.49 17.41
N LYS A 2 58.33 26.76 16.56
CA LYS A 2 57.78 25.40 16.69
C LYS A 2 56.39 25.31 17.31
N PHE A 3 55.43 25.28 16.38
CA PHE A 3 54.09 24.71 16.47
C PHE A 3 54.12 23.27 16.99
N SER A 4 53.14 22.92 17.81
CA SER A 4 52.70 21.53 17.98
C SER A 4 51.19 21.48 17.73
N LEU A 5 50.85 20.74 16.68
CA LEU A 5 49.51 20.42 16.23
C LEU A 5 48.76 19.59 17.28
N VAL A 6 47.51 19.93 17.57
CA VAL A 6 46.39 18.96 17.62
C VAL A 6 45.08 19.68 17.25
N PRO A 7 44.63 19.60 15.99
CA PRO A 7 43.20 19.53 15.68
C PRO A 7 42.84 18.09 15.31
N SER A 8 41.54 17.79 15.29
CA SER A 8 40.94 16.58 14.72
C SER A 8 40.81 15.38 15.66
N LEU A 9 39.75 15.36 16.48
CA LEU A 9 39.03 14.11 16.78
C LEU A 9 37.61 14.39 17.30
N LEU A 10 36.78 15.08 16.50
CA LEU A 10 35.35 15.25 16.83
C LEU A 10 34.42 15.27 15.60
N LEU A 11 34.89 14.74 14.47
CA LEU A 11 34.05 14.44 13.31
C LEU A 11 34.47 13.06 12.78
N THR A 12 33.88 11.98 13.29
CA THR A 12 33.72 10.69 12.58
C THR A 12 33.04 9.68 13.50
N LEU A 13 31.77 9.90 13.86
CA LEU A 13 30.88 8.84 14.34
C LEU A 13 29.43 9.18 13.95
N VAL A 14 29.21 9.45 12.65
CA VAL A 14 27.87 9.18 12.08
C VAL A 14 27.88 7.71 11.73
N SER A 15 27.72 6.86 12.75
CA SER A 15 27.33 5.47 12.52
C SER A 15 25.97 5.50 11.83
N GLY A 16 25.91 5.03 10.59
CA GLY A 16 24.66 4.87 9.87
C GLY A 16 23.73 3.99 10.70
N VAL A 17 22.73 4.60 11.32
CA VAL A 17 21.65 3.87 11.98
C VAL A 17 20.82 3.26 10.87
N SER A 18 21.10 1.98 10.55
CA SER A 18 20.19 1.19 9.72
C SER A 18 19.03 0.76 10.61
N ALA A 19 17.82 1.24 10.32
CA ALA A 19 16.61 0.78 10.96
C ALA A 19 15.97 -0.27 10.07
N THR A 20 15.93 -1.52 10.55
CA THR A 20 15.17 -2.58 9.88
C THR A 20 13.71 -2.40 10.23
N ILE A 21 12.87 -2.08 9.23
CA ILE A 21 11.43 -2.06 9.42
C ILE A 21 10.95 -3.50 9.41
N TYR A 22 10.38 -3.95 10.53
CA TYR A 22 9.68 -5.23 10.58
C TYR A 22 8.20 -5.00 10.31
N GLN A 23 7.64 -5.74 9.36
CA GLN A 23 6.21 -5.81 9.08
C GLN A 23 5.77 -7.24 9.38
N ASN A 24 5.04 -7.41 10.49
CA ASN A 24 4.52 -8.71 10.97
C ASN A 24 5.58 -9.82 11.11
N GLY A 25 6.74 -9.47 11.68
CA GLY A 25 7.82 -10.43 11.91
C GLY A 25 8.70 -10.71 10.69
N GLN A 26 8.40 -10.11 9.54
CA GLN A 26 9.25 -10.13 8.36
C GLN A 26 9.97 -8.79 8.20
N VAL A 27 11.22 -8.82 7.75
CA VAL A 27 11.92 -7.59 7.35
C VAL A 27 11.22 -7.07 6.10
N ARG A 28 10.67 -5.85 6.18
CA ARG A 28 10.17 -5.14 5.01
C ARG A 28 11.36 -4.85 4.11
N ILE A 29 11.34 -5.40 2.91
CA ILE A 29 12.36 -5.12 1.91
C ILE A 29 12.14 -3.68 1.45
N THR A 30 13.06 -2.81 1.83
CA THR A 30 13.10 -1.41 1.38
C THR A 30 14.30 -1.14 0.47
N ASP A 31 15.22 -2.11 0.37
CA ASP A 31 16.37 -2.10 -0.53
C ASP A 31 16.16 -3.16 -1.61
N TYR A 32 15.69 -2.71 -2.77
CA TYR A 32 15.41 -3.59 -3.90
C TYR A 32 16.67 -3.80 -4.75
N PRO A 33 16.87 -4.99 -5.35
CA PRO A 33 18.05 -5.27 -6.17
C PRO A 33 18.27 -4.22 -7.27
N ASP A 34 19.52 -3.78 -7.44
CA ASP A 34 19.93 -3.00 -8.60
C ASP A 34 20.03 -3.94 -9.82
N THR A 35 19.09 -3.77 -10.74
CA THR A 35 18.99 -4.59 -11.95
C THR A 35 19.75 -4.02 -13.13
N ARG A 36 20.48 -2.91 -12.97
CA ARG A 36 21.26 -2.31 -14.05
C ARG A 36 22.34 -3.23 -14.56
N ILE A 37 22.52 -3.22 -15.88
CA ILE A 37 23.57 -3.96 -16.56
C ILE A 37 24.28 -3.07 -17.58
N ASN A 38 25.52 -3.44 -17.91
CA ASN A 38 26.12 -3.00 -19.16
C ASN A 38 25.62 -3.91 -20.31
N PRO A 39 24.79 -3.41 -21.24
CA PRO A 39 24.23 -4.25 -22.30
C PRO A 39 25.30 -4.82 -23.23
N THR A 40 26.49 -4.23 -23.33
CA THR A 40 27.58 -4.76 -24.17
C THR A 40 28.15 -6.08 -23.65
N SER A 41 27.90 -6.42 -22.39
CA SER A 41 28.29 -7.70 -21.78
C SER A 41 27.32 -8.84 -22.12
N TYR A 42 26.24 -8.53 -22.86
CA TYR A 42 25.19 -9.47 -23.20
C TYR A 42 25.03 -9.58 -24.72
N SER A 43 24.52 -10.72 -25.16
CA SER A 43 24.19 -10.99 -26.56
C SER A 43 22.68 -10.93 -26.71
N PHE A 44 22.17 -9.78 -27.16
CA PHE A 44 20.73 -9.52 -27.23
C PHE A 44 20.18 -9.44 -28.65
N SER A 45 18.94 -9.91 -28.81
CA SER A 45 18.01 -9.44 -29.83
C SER A 45 17.30 -8.20 -29.29
N THR A 46 17.42 -7.06 -29.97
CA THR A 46 16.82 -5.78 -29.54
C THR A 46 15.58 -5.46 -30.37
N PHE A 47 14.51 -5.08 -29.69
CA PHE A 47 13.22 -4.75 -30.25
C PHE A 47 12.91 -3.27 -30.02
N SER A 48 12.37 -2.62 -31.06
CA SER A 48 11.92 -1.23 -31.00
C SER A 48 10.77 -1.09 -29.99
N PRO A 49 10.60 0.05 -29.31
CA PRO A 49 9.45 0.30 -28.46
C PRO A 49 8.13 0.33 -29.27
N ASN A 50 8.20 0.51 -30.60
CA ASN A 50 7.05 0.39 -31.50
C ASN A 50 6.74 -1.06 -31.94
N SER A 51 7.41 -2.08 -31.38
CA SER A 51 7.18 -3.47 -31.81
C SER A 51 5.74 -3.88 -31.51
N SER A 52 5.05 -4.45 -32.51
CA SER A 52 3.62 -4.76 -32.46
C SER A 52 3.22 -5.76 -31.36
N GLU A 53 4.19 -6.58 -30.94
CA GLU A 53 4.11 -7.59 -29.91
C GLU A 53 3.98 -6.98 -28.49
N LEU A 54 4.44 -5.74 -28.33
CA LEU A 54 4.37 -5.02 -27.06
C LEU A 54 2.92 -4.54 -26.81
N SER A 55 2.40 -4.83 -25.63
CA SER A 55 1.11 -4.31 -25.15
C SER A 55 1.36 -3.31 -24.03
N TYR A 56 1.26 -2.03 -24.36
CA TYR A 56 1.28 -0.93 -23.40
C TYR A 56 -0.04 -0.87 -22.63
N LYS A 57 0.04 -0.88 -21.31
CA LYS A 57 -1.12 -0.88 -20.40
C LYS A 57 -1.24 0.51 -19.76
N GLY A 58 -2.45 1.08 -19.76
CA GLY A 58 -2.66 2.49 -19.43
C GLY A 58 -2.34 3.44 -20.60
N ARG A 59 -2.23 4.75 -20.32
CA ARG A 59 -2.02 5.78 -21.35
C ARG A 59 -0.54 6.06 -21.55
N TRP A 60 -0.10 5.97 -22.80
CA TRP A 60 1.29 6.21 -23.20
C TRP A 60 1.34 7.18 -24.37
N ASP A 61 2.27 8.13 -24.32
CA ASP A 61 2.46 9.07 -25.41
C ASP A 61 3.20 8.45 -26.61
N SER A 62 3.33 9.22 -27.70
CA SER A 62 4.06 8.77 -28.89
C SER A 62 5.56 8.58 -28.67
N ASN A 63 6.11 9.12 -27.58
CA ASN A 63 7.49 8.92 -27.16
C ASN A 63 7.65 7.72 -26.21
N HIS A 64 6.58 6.93 -26.02
CA HIS A 64 6.50 5.76 -25.16
C HIS A 64 6.79 6.10 -23.70
N VAL A 65 6.22 7.23 -23.25
CA VAL A 65 6.29 7.67 -21.87
C VAL A 65 4.93 7.65 -21.20
N SER A 66 4.93 7.26 -19.93
CA SER A 66 3.76 7.35 -19.06
C SER A 66 4.14 7.64 -17.62
N TRP A 67 3.35 8.50 -16.99
CA TRP A 67 3.42 8.91 -15.57
C TRP A 67 2.05 8.94 -14.90
N TRP A 68 1.06 8.31 -15.53
CA TRP A 68 -0.19 7.99 -14.85
C TRP A 68 0.06 6.96 -13.74
N SER A 69 -0.95 6.66 -12.92
CA SER A 69 -0.81 5.58 -11.95
C SER A 69 -0.82 4.22 -12.66
N THR A 70 0.07 3.32 -12.25
CA THR A 70 0.12 1.92 -12.69
C THR A 70 0.16 1.66 -14.22
N PRO A 71 0.82 2.51 -15.05
CA PRO A 71 1.06 2.17 -16.44
C PRO A 71 1.98 0.95 -16.50
N GLY A 72 1.86 0.18 -17.57
CA GLY A 72 2.57 -1.07 -17.70
C GLY A 72 2.96 -1.44 -19.11
N LEU A 73 3.77 -2.49 -19.19
CA LEU A 73 4.18 -3.14 -20.42
C LEU A 73 3.99 -4.64 -20.24
N LYS A 74 3.31 -5.27 -21.19
CA LYS A 74 3.07 -6.72 -21.18
C LYS A 74 3.34 -7.32 -22.56
N PHE A 75 4.01 -8.46 -22.60
CA PHE A 75 4.27 -9.21 -23.84
C PHE A 75 4.63 -10.66 -23.52
N GLY A 76 4.55 -11.52 -24.53
CA GLY A 76 5.07 -12.88 -24.47
C GLY A 76 6.50 -12.91 -24.97
N PHE A 77 7.30 -13.85 -24.49
CA PHE A 77 8.69 -14.00 -24.94
C PHE A 77 9.14 -15.46 -24.92
N SER A 78 10.21 -15.76 -25.66
CA SER A 78 10.98 -17.01 -25.54
C SER A 78 12.33 -16.77 -24.83
N GLY A 79 12.93 -17.84 -24.33
CA GLY A 79 14.20 -17.79 -23.62
C GLY A 79 14.04 -17.42 -22.15
N GLN A 80 15.15 -17.04 -21.52
CA GLN A 80 15.23 -16.83 -20.06
C GLN A 80 15.74 -15.44 -19.70
N GLN A 81 15.70 -14.49 -20.65
CA GLN A 81 16.23 -13.14 -20.45
C GLN A 81 15.29 -12.09 -21.01
N VAL A 82 14.97 -11.11 -20.18
CA VAL A 82 14.25 -9.90 -20.56
C VAL A 82 14.99 -8.73 -19.93
N ALA A 83 15.47 -7.82 -20.76
CA ALA A 83 16.00 -6.54 -20.33
C ALA A 83 15.26 -5.39 -21.01
N ILE A 84 15.17 -4.25 -20.33
CA ILE A 84 14.51 -3.05 -20.85
C ILE A 84 15.47 -1.89 -20.73
N THR A 85 15.63 -1.14 -21.81
CA THR A 85 16.32 0.15 -21.79
C THR A 85 15.32 1.26 -21.55
N PHE A 86 15.55 2.03 -20.49
CA PHE A 86 14.74 3.15 -20.09
C PHE A 86 15.32 4.46 -20.61
N GLY A 87 14.48 5.32 -21.20
CA GLY A 87 14.89 6.55 -21.86
C GLY A 87 15.11 7.73 -20.92
N SER A 88 15.58 8.85 -21.46
CA SER A 88 15.95 10.05 -20.72
C SER A 88 14.78 10.72 -19.99
N LEU A 89 13.56 10.50 -20.45
CA LEU A 89 12.35 11.02 -19.80
C LEU A 89 11.91 10.16 -18.61
N THR A 90 12.58 9.03 -18.33
CA THR A 90 12.32 8.25 -17.12
C THR A 90 12.71 9.05 -15.88
N THR A 91 11.86 9.07 -14.85
CA THR A 91 12.24 9.67 -13.58
C THR A 91 13.22 8.75 -12.86
N ASN A 92 14.41 9.28 -12.53
CA ASN A 92 15.45 8.48 -11.87
C ASN A 92 14.99 8.01 -10.48
N GLY A 93 15.12 6.71 -10.21
CA GLY A 93 14.67 6.09 -8.96
C GLY A 93 13.19 5.72 -8.95
N VAL A 94 12.47 5.81 -10.08
CA VAL A 94 11.10 5.31 -10.15
C VAL A 94 11.06 3.82 -9.87
N LEU A 95 10.15 3.40 -8.99
CA LEU A 95 9.98 2.00 -8.63
C LEU A 95 9.04 1.32 -9.63
N VAL A 96 9.45 0.14 -10.09
CA VAL A 96 8.62 -0.72 -10.94
C VAL A 96 8.46 -2.08 -10.30
N GLY A 97 7.25 -2.63 -10.39
CA GLY A 97 6.97 -4.04 -10.19
C GLY A 97 7.06 -4.78 -11.51
N TYR A 98 7.73 -5.92 -11.54
CA TYR A 98 7.77 -6.80 -12.71
C TYR A 98 7.63 -8.27 -12.31
N ARG A 99 7.15 -9.10 -13.23
CA ARG A 99 6.97 -10.53 -13.00
C ARG A 99 6.92 -11.33 -14.29
N VAL A 100 7.07 -12.63 -14.14
CA VAL A 100 6.89 -13.63 -15.20
C VAL A 100 5.70 -14.52 -14.84
N ASP A 101 4.83 -14.77 -15.81
CA ASP A 101 3.76 -15.78 -15.73
C ASP A 101 2.79 -15.64 -14.54
N GLY A 102 2.63 -14.41 -14.05
CA GLY A 102 1.75 -14.09 -12.93
C GLY A 102 2.30 -14.44 -11.55
N GLN A 103 3.57 -14.84 -11.45
CA GLN A 103 4.27 -15.04 -10.17
C GLN A 103 4.36 -13.75 -9.35
N ASP A 104 4.88 -13.86 -8.13
CA ASP A 104 5.03 -12.73 -7.22
C ASP A 104 5.81 -11.58 -7.85
N TRP A 105 5.36 -10.35 -7.57
CA TRP A 105 6.02 -9.14 -8.01
C TRP A 105 7.46 -9.09 -7.50
N GLN A 106 8.38 -8.80 -8.41
CA GLN A 106 9.72 -8.39 -8.12
C GLN A 106 9.81 -6.87 -8.28
N LEU A 107 10.63 -6.22 -7.46
CA LEU A 107 10.70 -4.76 -7.39
C LEU A 107 12.12 -4.30 -7.68
N THR A 108 12.26 -3.15 -8.35
CA THR A 108 13.55 -2.52 -8.61
C THR A 108 13.39 -1.03 -8.93
N ASN A 109 14.36 -0.22 -8.51
CA ASN A 109 14.41 1.20 -8.85
C ASN A 109 15.07 1.39 -10.22
N ILE A 110 14.40 2.11 -11.11
CA ILE A 110 14.88 2.33 -12.48
C ILE A 110 15.75 3.57 -12.56
N THR A 111 16.89 3.42 -13.23
CA THR A 111 17.78 4.53 -13.57
C THR A 111 17.48 5.04 -14.97
N SER A 112 17.39 6.36 -15.13
CA SER A 112 17.18 6.99 -16.43
C SER A 112 18.38 6.75 -17.37
N ASN A 113 18.12 6.55 -18.66
CA ASN A 113 19.14 6.21 -19.67
C ASN A 113 19.96 4.92 -19.38
N ALA A 114 19.37 3.95 -18.68
CA ALA A 114 20.03 2.69 -18.35
C ALA A 114 19.26 1.47 -18.87
N THR A 115 19.98 0.36 -19.07
CA THR A 115 19.42 -0.95 -19.34
C THR A 115 19.33 -1.76 -18.05
N HIS A 116 18.15 -2.31 -17.78
CA HIS A 116 17.90 -3.15 -16.61
C HIS A 116 17.57 -4.59 -17.05
N LEU A 117 18.27 -5.58 -16.49
CA LEU A 117 17.96 -7.00 -16.67
C LEU A 117 16.93 -7.42 -15.63
N LEU A 118 15.69 -7.62 -16.09
CA LEU A 118 14.54 -7.90 -15.23
C LEU A 118 14.25 -9.39 -15.13
N VAL A 119 14.56 -10.15 -16.18
CA VAL A 119 14.44 -11.60 -16.17
C VAL A 119 15.79 -12.21 -16.53
N SER A 120 16.20 -13.24 -15.79
CA SER A 120 17.43 -13.99 -16.02
C SER A 120 17.19 -15.50 -15.78
N PRO A 121 18.17 -16.38 -16.08
CA PRO A 121 18.05 -17.81 -15.80
C PRO A 121 17.81 -18.17 -14.32
N SER A 122 18.09 -17.25 -13.38
CA SER A 122 17.79 -17.44 -11.96
C SER A 122 16.42 -16.91 -11.53
N SER A 123 15.66 -16.29 -12.44
CA SER A 123 14.32 -15.80 -12.14
C SER A 123 13.39 -16.96 -11.79
N PRO A 124 12.51 -16.80 -10.78
CA PRO A 124 11.58 -17.85 -10.37
C PRO A 124 10.75 -18.38 -11.55
N ALA A 125 10.60 -19.70 -11.61
CA ALA A 125 9.76 -20.41 -12.58
C ALA A 125 10.05 -20.14 -14.08
N ILE A 126 11.17 -19.51 -14.46
CA ILE A 126 11.45 -19.14 -15.87
C ILE A 126 11.58 -20.33 -16.84
N ASN A 127 11.87 -21.52 -16.33
CA ASN A 127 11.95 -22.77 -17.10
C ASN A 127 10.68 -23.64 -16.99
N VAL A 128 9.63 -23.12 -16.36
CA VAL A 128 8.36 -23.82 -16.18
C VAL A 128 7.38 -23.34 -17.24
N THR A 129 6.94 -24.23 -18.13
CA THR A 129 6.11 -23.90 -19.31
C THR A 129 4.61 -24.18 -19.13
N TYR A 130 4.17 -24.33 -17.88
CA TYR A 130 2.77 -24.57 -17.51
C TYR A 130 2.43 -23.76 -16.25
N PRO A 131 1.23 -23.18 -16.13
CA PRO A 131 0.10 -23.22 -17.07
C PRO A 131 0.17 -22.20 -18.21
N VAL A 132 1.19 -21.34 -18.23
CA VAL A 132 1.34 -20.25 -19.20
C VAL A 132 2.39 -20.61 -20.25
N ASN A 133 2.03 -20.51 -21.54
CA ASN A 133 2.94 -20.72 -22.67
C ASN A 133 2.39 -19.97 -23.92
N PRO A 134 3.18 -19.13 -24.60
CA PRO A 134 4.54 -18.70 -24.26
C PRO A 134 4.59 -17.93 -22.93
N SER A 135 5.76 -17.91 -22.28
CA SER A 135 5.95 -17.13 -21.06
C SER A 135 5.64 -15.66 -21.30
N THR A 136 5.09 -15.02 -20.28
CA THR A 136 4.60 -13.65 -20.29
C THR A 136 5.38 -12.82 -19.30
N PHE A 137 5.84 -11.66 -19.76
CA PHE A 137 6.42 -10.63 -18.92
C PHE A 137 5.38 -9.54 -18.66
N GLU A 138 5.27 -9.10 -17.41
CA GLU A 138 4.48 -7.93 -17.04
C GLU A 138 5.34 -6.98 -16.20
N LEU A 139 5.30 -5.69 -16.53
CA LEU A 139 5.84 -4.60 -15.73
C LEU A 139 4.74 -3.57 -15.45
N ARG A 140 4.74 -3.00 -14.25
CA ARG A 140 3.90 -1.89 -13.81
C ARG A 140 4.74 -0.87 -13.04
N VAL A 141 4.56 0.41 -13.32
CA VAL A 141 5.11 1.49 -12.48
C VAL A 141 4.30 1.55 -11.20
N THR A 142 4.94 1.42 -10.04
CA THR A 142 4.22 1.51 -8.76
C THR A 142 3.80 2.94 -8.49
N ASN A 143 4.69 3.89 -8.76
CA ASN A 143 4.54 5.25 -8.29
C ASN A 143 3.51 6.08 -9.08
N TRP A 144 2.90 7.06 -8.42
CA TRP A 144 2.22 8.19 -9.08
C TRP A 144 3.21 9.34 -9.29
N ALA A 145 3.02 10.19 -10.31
CA ALA A 145 3.89 11.32 -10.70
C ALA A 145 5.35 10.99 -11.12
N TYR A 146 5.86 9.83 -10.76
CA TYR A 146 7.04 9.20 -11.35
C TYR A 146 6.61 8.27 -12.48
N GLY A 147 7.48 8.07 -13.46
CA GLY A 147 7.11 7.36 -14.67
C GLY A 147 8.32 7.01 -15.51
N VAL A 148 8.06 6.26 -16.56
CA VAL A 148 9.09 5.60 -17.35
C VAL A 148 8.92 5.90 -18.82
N GLN A 149 10.04 5.94 -19.53
CA GLN A 149 10.10 5.92 -20.99
C GLN A 149 10.69 4.59 -21.46
N ILE A 150 9.98 3.84 -22.30
CA ILE A 150 10.53 2.61 -22.89
C ILE A 150 11.31 2.96 -24.16
N SER A 151 12.62 2.73 -24.15
CA SER A 151 13.48 2.98 -25.32
C SER A 151 13.77 1.72 -26.14
N ALA A 152 13.85 0.56 -25.49
CA ALA A 152 14.01 -0.73 -26.17
C ALA A 152 13.67 -1.89 -25.23
N VAL A 153 13.24 -3.01 -25.81
CA VAL A 153 13.15 -4.31 -25.12
C VAL A 153 14.22 -5.23 -25.70
N HIS A 154 14.87 -6.00 -24.85
CA HIS A 154 15.94 -6.92 -25.22
C HIS A 154 15.62 -8.32 -24.72
N LEU A 155 15.77 -9.31 -25.61
CA LEU A 155 15.76 -10.73 -25.26
C LEU A 155 17.13 -11.34 -25.57
N GLY A 156 17.38 -12.56 -25.09
CA GLY A 156 18.56 -13.33 -25.49
C GLY A 156 18.67 -13.42 -27.03
N LYS A 157 19.90 -13.48 -27.55
CA LYS A 157 20.12 -13.54 -29.01
C LYS A 157 19.37 -14.72 -29.64
N GLY A 158 18.53 -14.41 -30.64
CA GLY A 158 17.71 -15.38 -31.36
C GLY A 158 16.33 -15.64 -30.75
N GLU A 159 16.06 -15.12 -29.54
CA GLU A 159 14.75 -15.22 -28.90
C GLU A 159 13.74 -14.23 -29.51
N LYS A 160 12.46 -14.47 -29.25
CA LYS A 160 11.34 -13.80 -29.93
C LYS A 160 10.35 -13.19 -28.95
N LEU A 161 9.78 -12.06 -29.36
CA LEU A 161 8.58 -11.50 -28.74
C LEU A 161 7.33 -12.16 -29.32
N PHE A 162 6.28 -12.22 -28.50
CA PHE A 162 4.95 -12.68 -28.90
C PHE A 162 3.91 -11.67 -28.43
N LYS A 163 2.94 -11.35 -29.29
CA LYS A 163 1.77 -10.57 -28.89
C LYS A 163 0.89 -11.41 -27.99
N ILE A 164 0.55 -10.87 -26.82
CA ILE A 164 -0.46 -11.46 -25.94
C ILE A 164 -1.81 -10.82 -26.25
N PRO A 165 -2.87 -11.62 -26.48
CA PRO A 165 -4.22 -11.09 -26.65
C PRO A 165 -4.66 -10.29 -25.42
N ASP A 166 -5.34 -9.18 -25.66
CA ASP A 166 -6.01 -8.46 -24.57
C ASP A 166 -7.21 -9.26 -24.08
N PHE A 167 -7.56 -9.07 -22.81
CA PHE A 167 -8.76 -9.66 -22.26
C PHE A 167 -10.04 -9.07 -22.86
N SER A 168 -11.14 -9.84 -22.79
CA SER A 168 -12.41 -9.43 -23.38
C SER A 168 -13.10 -8.31 -22.62
N ARG A 169 -12.77 -8.13 -21.33
CA ARG A 169 -13.32 -7.07 -20.45
C ARG A 169 -12.33 -5.92 -20.30
N SER A 170 -12.83 -4.71 -20.11
CA SER A 170 -12.03 -3.50 -19.87
C SER A 170 -12.67 -2.58 -18.83
N ILE A 171 -11.85 -2.03 -17.94
CA ILE A 171 -12.25 -1.01 -16.96
C ILE A 171 -11.36 0.23 -17.09
N GLU A 172 -11.96 1.41 -17.11
CA GLU A 172 -11.23 2.67 -16.93
C GLU A 172 -11.55 3.27 -15.56
N PHE A 173 -10.51 3.46 -14.74
CA PHE A 173 -10.62 4.16 -13.47
C PHE A 173 -10.25 5.63 -13.65
N ILE A 174 -11.06 6.52 -13.09
CA ILE A 174 -10.84 7.97 -13.08
C ILE A 174 -10.89 8.44 -11.63
N GLY A 175 -9.84 9.13 -11.16
CA GLY A 175 -9.85 9.59 -9.78
C GLY A 175 -8.68 10.47 -9.35
N ASP A 176 -8.54 10.63 -8.05
CA ASP A 176 -7.50 11.43 -7.39
C ASP A 176 -6.46 10.55 -6.67
N SER A 177 -5.91 11.06 -5.57
CA SER A 177 -4.93 10.39 -4.71
C SER A 177 -5.40 9.04 -4.18
N LEU A 178 -6.71 8.88 -3.96
CA LEU A 178 -7.28 7.62 -3.49
C LEU A 178 -7.21 6.54 -4.57
N SER A 179 -7.52 6.91 -5.81
CA SER A 179 -7.44 5.97 -6.93
C SER A 179 -6.01 5.71 -7.38
N SER A 180 -5.11 6.68 -7.22
CA SER A 180 -3.69 6.53 -7.56
C SER A 180 -2.87 5.78 -6.50
N GLY A 181 -3.44 5.54 -5.31
CA GLY A 181 -2.79 4.86 -4.19
C GLY A 181 -1.81 5.72 -3.39
N TYR A 182 -1.98 7.04 -3.34
CA TYR A 182 -1.13 7.92 -2.54
C TYR A 182 -1.05 7.44 -1.09
N THR A 183 0.18 7.35 -0.55
CA THR A 183 0.54 6.81 0.79
C THR A 183 0.52 5.30 0.98
N ASN A 184 0.08 4.51 -0.02
CA ASN A 184 0.14 3.06 0.07
C ASN A 184 1.56 2.53 -0.04
N SER A 185 1.79 1.31 0.45
CA SER A 185 3.12 0.71 0.49
C SER A 185 3.81 0.60 -0.87
N LEU A 186 3.05 0.34 -1.95
CA LEU A 186 3.52 0.35 -3.34
C LEU A 186 2.69 1.28 -4.21
N GLU A 187 2.17 2.35 -3.61
CA GLU A 187 1.39 3.38 -4.29
C GLU A 187 0.26 2.79 -5.17
N GLY A 188 0.33 2.99 -6.49
CA GLY A 188 -0.65 2.53 -7.46
C GLY A 188 -0.83 1.01 -7.48
N LEU A 189 0.24 0.24 -7.27
CA LEU A 189 0.22 -1.23 -7.22
C LEU A 189 -0.43 -1.79 -5.93
N SER A 190 -0.70 -0.93 -4.95
CA SER A 190 -1.46 -1.25 -3.74
C SER A 190 -2.81 -0.52 -3.70
N SER A 191 -3.17 0.22 -4.75
CA SER A 191 -4.43 0.97 -4.82
C SER A 191 -5.65 0.05 -4.98
N PHE A 192 -6.82 0.56 -4.58
CA PHE A 192 -8.08 -0.17 -4.79
C PHE A 192 -8.42 -0.31 -6.28
N ALA A 193 -7.98 0.65 -7.11
CA ALA A 193 -8.23 0.66 -8.54
C ALA A 193 -7.48 -0.50 -9.21
N TYR A 194 -6.19 -0.64 -8.93
CA TYR A 194 -5.40 -1.78 -9.38
C TYR A 194 -5.95 -3.10 -8.82
N GLY A 195 -6.23 -3.15 -7.52
CA GLY A 195 -6.77 -4.33 -6.86
C GLY A 195 -8.09 -4.81 -7.44
N THR A 196 -8.97 -3.89 -7.83
CA THR A 196 -10.24 -4.20 -8.49
C THR A 196 -10.00 -4.75 -9.91
N GLY A 197 -9.19 -4.05 -10.71
CA GLY A 197 -8.90 -4.46 -12.09
C GLY A 197 -8.20 -5.83 -12.17
N ALA A 198 -7.15 -6.03 -11.38
CA ALA A 198 -6.42 -7.29 -11.30
C ALA A 198 -7.25 -8.39 -10.61
N GLY A 199 -7.96 -8.06 -9.52
CA GLY A 199 -8.73 -9.01 -8.71
C GLY A 199 -10.01 -9.55 -9.37
N LEU A 200 -10.53 -8.89 -10.40
CA LEU A 200 -11.59 -9.47 -11.25
C LEU A 200 -11.05 -10.61 -12.12
N GLY A 201 -9.77 -10.54 -12.51
CA GLY A 201 -9.16 -11.43 -13.50
C GLY A 201 -9.75 -11.26 -14.90
N ASN A 202 -9.03 -11.72 -15.92
CA ASN A 202 -9.42 -11.63 -17.34
C ASN A 202 -10.04 -10.27 -17.71
N THR A 203 -9.43 -9.18 -17.24
CA THR A 203 -9.93 -7.82 -17.36
C THR A 203 -8.75 -6.89 -17.64
N GLU A 204 -8.83 -6.14 -18.73
CA GLU A 204 -7.95 -5.00 -18.99
C GLU A 204 -8.33 -3.83 -18.09
N TYR A 205 -7.36 -3.02 -17.71
CA TYR A 205 -7.64 -1.82 -16.93
C TYR A 205 -6.61 -0.71 -17.14
N SER A 206 -7.09 0.53 -17.03
CA SER A 206 -6.28 1.75 -17.04
C SER A 206 -6.68 2.66 -15.88
N ILE A 207 -5.71 3.30 -15.23
CA ILE A 207 -5.94 4.14 -14.06
C ILE A 207 -5.50 5.57 -14.39
N THR A 208 -6.47 6.41 -14.73
CA THR A 208 -6.28 7.84 -15.01
C THR A 208 -6.57 8.60 -13.73
N ALA A 209 -5.61 8.56 -12.81
CA ALA A 209 -5.73 9.20 -11.50
C ALA A 209 -4.43 9.90 -11.09
N TYR A 210 -4.55 11.01 -10.36
CA TYR A 210 -3.41 11.82 -9.94
C TYR A 210 -3.67 12.51 -8.58
N PRO A 211 -2.74 12.52 -7.62
CA PRO A 211 -2.98 13.16 -6.32
C PRO A 211 -3.25 14.66 -6.35
N GLY A 212 -4.20 15.10 -5.53
CA GLY A 212 -4.55 16.52 -5.34
C GLY A 212 -5.33 17.15 -6.50
N ILE A 213 -5.57 16.43 -7.59
CA ILE A 213 -6.32 16.95 -8.73
C ILE A 213 -7.82 17.09 -8.37
N CYS A 214 -8.44 18.17 -8.82
CA CYS A 214 -9.89 18.35 -8.76
C CYS A 214 -10.59 17.74 -9.97
N LEU A 215 -11.88 17.49 -9.87
CA LEU A 215 -12.73 17.27 -11.03
C LEU A 215 -12.88 18.56 -11.85
N TYR A 216 -13.21 19.66 -11.17
CA TYR A 216 -13.38 20.98 -11.77
C TYR A 216 -12.05 21.45 -12.38
N ASP A 217 -12.11 22.02 -13.59
CA ASP A 217 -10.92 22.42 -14.33
C ASP A 217 -10.35 23.74 -13.80
N GLN A 218 -9.51 23.62 -12.77
CA GLN A 218 -8.76 24.72 -12.18
C GLN A 218 -7.44 24.23 -11.60
N LEU A 219 -6.63 25.17 -11.09
CA LEU A 219 -5.47 24.85 -10.28
C LEU A 219 -5.91 24.24 -8.93
N CYS A 220 -5.59 22.97 -8.67
CA CYS A 220 -5.83 22.33 -7.37
C CYS A 220 -4.57 21.65 -6.85
N PHE A 221 -4.09 22.07 -5.67
CA PHE A 221 -2.88 21.52 -5.04
C PHE A 221 -1.67 21.35 -5.99
N GLY A 222 -1.43 22.35 -6.86
CA GLY A 222 -0.32 22.35 -7.82
C GLY A 222 -0.61 21.65 -9.16
N ASN A 223 -1.78 21.03 -9.32
CA ASN A 223 -2.24 20.47 -10.59
C ASN A 223 -2.79 21.56 -11.47
N ALA A 224 -2.20 21.79 -12.64
CA ALA A 224 -2.58 22.89 -13.52
C ALA A 224 -4.02 22.79 -14.06
N ARG A 225 -4.56 21.57 -14.19
CA ARG A 225 -5.87 21.26 -14.78
C ARG A 225 -6.65 20.26 -13.93
N GLY A 226 -7.96 20.25 -14.08
CA GLY A 226 -8.85 19.27 -13.45
C GLY A 226 -9.12 18.04 -14.32
N LEU A 227 -9.68 16.98 -13.75
CA LEU A 227 -9.96 15.71 -14.45
C LEU A 227 -10.93 15.88 -15.63
N VAL A 228 -11.90 16.80 -15.54
CA VAL A 228 -12.85 17.06 -16.64
C VAL A 228 -12.14 17.53 -17.92
N HIS A 229 -10.95 18.12 -17.77
CA HIS A 229 -10.02 18.37 -18.87
C HIS A 229 -9.09 17.19 -19.08
N GLN A 230 -8.33 16.81 -18.04
CA GLN A 230 -7.17 15.92 -18.15
C GLN A 230 -7.53 14.51 -18.63
N TRP A 231 -8.76 14.04 -18.38
CA TRP A 231 -9.23 12.74 -18.89
C TRP A 231 -9.20 12.65 -20.43
N PHE A 232 -9.20 13.76 -21.17
CA PHE A 232 -9.08 13.76 -22.63
C PHE A 232 -7.64 13.86 -23.15
N TYR A 233 -6.64 13.89 -22.26
CA TYR A 233 -5.25 14.12 -22.61
C TYR A 233 -4.36 12.93 -22.25
N THR A 234 -3.25 12.82 -22.97
CA THR A 234 -2.33 11.68 -22.88
C THR A 234 -1.39 11.80 -21.70
N SER A 235 -0.82 12.99 -21.46
CA SER A 235 0.03 13.24 -20.29
C SER A 235 -0.82 13.44 -19.04
N ASP A 236 -0.23 13.31 -17.87
CA ASP A 236 -0.80 13.79 -16.60
C ASP A 236 -0.75 15.33 -16.50
N THR A 237 -1.22 15.86 -15.37
CA THR A 237 -1.34 17.30 -15.08
C THR A 237 -0.14 17.90 -14.31
N SER A 238 0.91 17.12 -14.05
CA SER A 238 2.02 17.55 -13.20
C SER A 238 2.78 18.74 -13.79
N TYR A 239 3.46 19.50 -12.93
CA TYR A 239 4.36 20.56 -13.37
C TYR A 239 5.43 20.04 -14.37
N ARG A 240 5.94 18.83 -14.16
CA ARG A 240 6.87 18.17 -15.10
C ARG A 240 6.21 17.97 -16.48
N ALA A 241 4.99 17.47 -16.54
CA ALA A 241 4.27 17.31 -17.80
C ALA A 241 4.16 18.67 -18.53
N THR A 242 3.87 19.76 -17.81
CA THR A 242 3.90 21.12 -18.36
C THR A 242 5.28 21.53 -18.88
N GLN A 243 6.37 21.13 -18.22
CA GLN A 243 7.73 21.41 -18.73
C GLN A 243 8.06 20.67 -20.02
N ILE A 244 7.55 19.44 -20.20
CA ILE A 244 7.82 18.60 -21.37
C ILE A 244 6.92 18.98 -22.55
N TYR A 245 5.63 19.20 -22.30
CA TYR A 245 4.61 19.36 -23.35
C TYR A 245 4.08 20.80 -23.47
N GLY A 246 4.45 21.69 -22.56
CA GLY A 246 3.97 23.07 -22.54
C GLY A 246 2.46 23.18 -22.32
N ASP A 247 1.86 24.15 -22.99
CA ASP A 247 0.42 24.43 -23.01
C ASP A 247 -0.36 23.60 -24.05
N LYS A 248 0.32 22.69 -24.76
CA LYS A 248 -0.25 21.89 -25.84
C LYS A 248 -0.07 20.38 -25.61
N PRO A 249 -0.55 19.83 -24.47
CA PRO A 249 -0.53 18.39 -24.27
C PRO A 249 -1.33 17.68 -25.38
N VAL A 250 -0.87 16.48 -25.76
CA VAL A 250 -1.51 15.71 -26.83
C VAL A 250 -2.82 15.11 -26.32
N LEU A 251 -3.91 15.29 -27.09
CA LEU A 251 -5.18 14.62 -26.83
C LEU A 251 -4.98 13.10 -26.84
N TRP A 252 -5.61 12.41 -25.88
CA TRP A 252 -5.63 10.97 -25.86
C TRP A 252 -6.43 10.43 -27.04
N ASP A 253 -5.82 9.52 -27.79
CA ASP A 253 -6.48 8.79 -28.85
C ASP A 253 -7.13 7.54 -28.26
N PHE A 254 -8.42 7.65 -27.94
CA PHE A 254 -9.18 6.56 -27.33
C PHE A 254 -9.23 5.30 -28.21
N SER A 255 -8.98 5.38 -29.53
CA SER A 255 -8.92 4.19 -30.39
C SER A 255 -7.72 3.28 -30.06
N LYS A 256 -6.72 3.78 -29.34
CA LYS A 256 -5.58 3.00 -28.83
C LYS A 256 -5.94 2.15 -27.60
N GLN A 257 -7.08 2.41 -26.99
CA GLN A 257 -7.57 1.69 -25.83
C GLN A 257 -8.71 0.77 -26.25
N LYS A 258 -8.76 -0.44 -25.68
CA LYS A 258 -9.97 -1.26 -25.77
C LYS A 258 -11.13 -0.47 -25.15
N PRO A 259 -12.29 -0.38 -25.82
CA PRO A 259 -13.47 0.26 -25.25
C PRO A 259 -13.75 -0.20 -23.84
N ALA A 260 -13.97 0.75 -22.94
CA ALA A 260 -14.27 0.45 -21.55
C ALA A 260 -15.68 -0.17 -21.48
N ASP A 261 -15.78 -1.33 -20.84
CA ASP A 261 -17.09 -1.89 -20.50
C ASP A 261 -17.62 -1.22 -19.21
N LEU A 262 -16.70 -0.91 -18.29
CA LEU A 262 -16.98 -0.14 -17.07
C LEU A 262 -16.07 1.10 -17.00
N VAL A 263 -16.64 2.23 -16.58
CA VAL A 263 -15.86 3.39 -16.14
C VAL A 263 -16.17 3.66 -14.68
N ILE A 264 -15.15 3.67 -13.83
CA ILE A 264 -15.30 3.80 -12.38
C ILE A 264 -14.71 5.13 -11.94
N ILE A 265 -15.55 5.98 -11.35
CA ILE A 265 -15.20 7.36 -11.01
C ILE A 265 -15.18 7.52 -9.50
N ASN A 266 -14.01 7.88 -8.96
CA ASN A 266 -13.79 8.27 -7.57
C ASN A 266 -12.99 9.57 -7.55
N ILE A 267 -13.71 10.69 -7.74
CA ILE A 267 -13.15 12.04 -7.84
C ILE A 267 -14.05 13.05 -7.12
N GLY A 268 -13.43 14.02 -6.45
CA GLY A 268 -14.14 15.12 -5.81
C GLY A 268 -13.65 15.47 -4.41
N THR A 269 -12.80 14.63 -3.81
CA THR A 269 -12.23 14.84 -2.46
C THR A 269 -11.46 16.16 -2.38
N ASN A 270 -10.83 16.57 -3.48
CA ASN A 270 -10.10 17.84 -3.53
C ASN A 270 -11.03 19.03 -3.82
N ASP A 271 -12.10 18.83 -4.59
CA ASP A 271 -13.12 19.84 -4.87
C ASP A 271 -13.91 20.21 -3.60
N SER A 272 -14.23 19.22 -2.76
CA SER A 272 -14.94 19.41 -1.49
C SER A 272 -14.07 20.04 -0.41
N ASN A 273 -12.75 20.00 -0.59
CA ASN A 273 -11.82 20.67 0.30
C ASN A 273 -11.91 22.18 0.10
N GLN A 274 -12.29 22.90 1.16
CA GLN A 274 -12.47 24.35 1.15
C GLN A 274 -11.22 25.12 0.69
N ALA A 275 -10.02 24.54 0.79
CA ALA A 275 -8.78 25.14 0.30
C ALA A 275 -8.78 25.41 -1.21
N ASN A 276 -9.53 24.65 -2.01
CA ASN A 276 -9.63 24.84 -3.46
C ASN A 276 -10.82 25.70 -3.88
N ASN A 277 -11.74 26.03 -2.96
CA ASN A 277 -12.88 26.93 -3.21
C ASN A 277 -13.73 26.56 -4.45
N VAL A 278 -13.95 25.26 -4.70
CA VAL A 278 -14.86 24.80 -5.76
C VAL A 278 -16.29 24.84 -5.23
N SER A 279 -17.19 25.50 -5.95
CA SER A 279 -18.61 25.50 -5.57
C SER A 279 -19.25 24.15 -5.87
N SER A 280 -20.27 23.76 -5.10
CA SER A 280 -21.05 22.54 -5.40
C SER A 280 -21.69 22.58 -6.80
N THR A 281 -22.05 23.77 -7.30
CA THR A 281 -22.61 23.95 -8.64
C THR A 281 -21.58 23.66 -9.72
N ASP A 282 -20.35 24.18 -9.58
CA ASP A 282 -19.26 23.96 -10.53
C ASP A 282 -18.79 22.50 -10.54
N TYR A 283 -18.77 21.88 -9.36
CA TYR A 283 -18.48 20.45 -9.20
C TYR A 283 -19.52 19.59 -9.94
N VAL A 284 -20.82 19.81 -9.68
CA VAL A 284 -21.91 19.06 -10.34
C VAL A 284 -21.88 19.27 -11.86
N ALA A 285 -21.69 20.50 -12.33
CA ALA A 285 -21.60 20.79 -13.76
C ALA A 285 -20.43 20.05 -14.42
N SER A 286 -19.27 19.99 -13.75
CA SER A 286 -18.09 19.27 -14.25
C SER A 286 -18.26 17.76 -14.24
N TYR A 287 -18.96 17.22 -13.23
CA TYR A 287 -19.28 15.79 -13.16
C TYR A 287 -20.22 15.38 -14.29
N ILE A 288 -21.27 16.17 -14.53
CA ILE A 288 -22.16 15.96 -15.68
C ILE A 288 -21.35 15.99 -16.98
N LYS A 289 -20.53 17.04 -17.19
CA LYS A 289 -19.72 17.19 -18.39
C LYS A 289 -18.73 16.03 -18.61
N LEU A 290 -18.11 15.52 -17.54
CA LEU A 290 -17.22 14.35 -17.62
C LEU A 290 -18.00 13.10 -18.09
N ILE A 291 -19.15 12.80 -17.49
CA ILE A 291 -19.96 11.62 -17.85
C ILE A 291 -20.54 11.76 -19.25
N GLU A 292 -20.99 12.95 -19.67
CA GLU A 292 -21.42 13.21 -21.05
C GLU A 292 -20.28 12.96 -22.06
N GLY A 293 -19.05 13.24 -21.67
CA GLY A 293 -17.86 12.95 -22.46
C GLY A 293 -17.53 11.47 -22.50
N ILE A 294 -17.63 10.78 -21.36
CA ILE A 294 -17.46 9.33 -21.26
C ILE A 294 -18.49 8.62 -22.15
N HIS A 295 -19.76 9.01 -22.08
CA HIS A 295 -20.83 8.43 -22.88
C HIS A 295 -20.66 8.72 -24.38
N ALA A 296 -20.02 9.83 -24.75
CA ALA A 296 -19.68 10.11 -26.14
C ALA A 296 -18.56 9.20 -26.68
N VAL A 297 -17.55 8.90 -25.85
CA VAL A 297 -16.39 8.08 -26.22
C VAL A 297 -16.71 6.59 -26.16
N TRP A 298 -17.37 6.17 -25.07
CA TRP A 298 -17.73 4.78 -24.75
C TRP A 298 -19.25 4.67 -24.60
N PRO A 299 -20.02 4.66 -25.71
CA PRO A 299 -21.48 4.71 -25.67
C PRO A 299 -22.13 3.51 -24.98
N ASP A 300 -21.44 2.37 -24.91
CA ASP A 300 -21.94 1.14 -24.31
C ASP A 300 -21.44 0.92 -22.87
N ALA A 301 -20.57 1.80 -22.34
CA ALA A 301 -19.99 1.64 -21.02
C ALA A 301 -21.01 1.85 -19.91
N GLN A 302 -20.94 1.03 -18.86
CA GLN A 302 -21.59 1.34 -17.59
C GLN A 302 -20.66 2.23 -16.75
N VAL A 303 -21.20 3.31 -16.21
CA VAL A 303 -20.46 4.22 -15.33
C VAL A 303 -20.82 3.92 -13.88
N ILE A 304 -19.82 3.67 -13.04
CA ILE A 304 -19.97 3.51 -11.59
C ILE A 304 -19.42 4.76 -10.92
N ILE A 305 -20.30 5.53 -10.30
CA ILE A 305 -19.95 6.68 -9.49
C ILE A 305 -19.82 6.23 -8.04
N MET A 306 -18.69 6.52 -7.40
CA MET A 306 -18.42 6.18 -6.01
C MET A 306 -18.66 7.37 -5.08
N SER A 307 -19.22 7.15 -3.90
CA SER A 307 -19.18 8.19 -2.85
C SER A 307 -17.77 8.40 -2.32
N LEU A 308 -17.50 9.62 -1.85
CA LEU A 308 -16.19 10.04 -1.36
C LEU A 308 -15.92 9.57 0.07
N TRP A 309 -14.63 9.49 0.38
CA TRP A 309 -14.13 9.33 1.75
C TRP A 309 -13.19 10.48 2.06
N GLU A 310 -13.41 11.14 3.19
CA GLU A 310 -12.57 12.27 3.63
C GLU A 310 -11.96 12.03 5.00
N GLY A 311 -11.69 10.76 5.29
CA GLY A 311 -11.17 10.32 6.58
C GLY A 311 -12.24 10.15 7.66
N PHE A 312 -11.78 10.15 8.91
CA PHE A 312 -12.61 9.98 10.10
C PHE A 312 -12.22 11.02 11.15
N TYR A 313 -13.19 11.39 11.98
CA TYR A 313 -12.97 12.30 13.11
C TYR A 313 -13.57 11.71 14.38
N ALA A 314 -13.02 12.10 15.53
CA ALA A 314 -13.58 11.75 16.82
C ALA A 314 -14.95 12.43 17.00
N TYR A 315 -15.96 11.64 17.34
CA TYR A 315 -17.33 12.13 17.54
C TYR A 315 -17.87 11.58 18.86
N GLY A 316 -17.82 12.41 19.90
CA GLY A 316 -18.15 12.00 21.27
C GLY A 316 -17.22 10.87 21.75
N ASN A 317 -17.80 9.73 22.13
CA ASN A 317 -17.08 8.53 22.56
C ASN A 317 -16.89 7.50 21.43
N SER A 318 -17.02 7.93 20.17
CA SER A 318 -16.86 7.08 18.98
C SER A 318 -16.12 7.84 17.86
N TYR A 319 -16.10 7.27 16.65
CA TYR A 319 -15.61 7.88 15.43
C TYR A 319 -16.73 7.99 14.40
N ALA A 320 -16.67 9.04 13.57
CA ALA A 320 -17.56 9.24 12.43
C ALA A 320 -16.75 9.40 11.15
N GLN A 321 -17.32 8.90 10.05
CA GLN A 321 -16.73 9.04 8.71
C GLN A 321 -17.03 10.45 8.18
N SER A 322 -16.01 11.14 7.66
CA SER A 322 -16.20 12.37 6.89
C SER A 322 -16.52 12.05 5.43
N GLN A 323 -17.41 12.83 4.83
CA GLN A 323 -17.88 12.67 3.46
C GLN A 323 -18.01 14.03 2.77
N GLY A 324 -17.59 14.09 1.51
CA GLY A 324 -17.79 15.25 0.64
C GLY A 324 -18.89 15.01 -0.37
N PHE A 325 -19.64 16.07 -0.70
CA PHE A 325 -20.57 16.12 -1.84
C PHE A 325 -21.57 14.95 -1.96
N VAL A 326 -22.05 14.45 -0.82
CA VAL A 326 -22.94 13.26 -0.77
C VAL A 326 -24.21 13.48 -1.61
N SER A 327 -24.89 14.61 -1.41
CA SER A 327 -26.11 14.95 -2.14
C SER A 327 -25.87 15.25 -3.61
N GLU A 328 -24.76 15.90 -3.91
CA GLU A 328 -24.36 16.32 -5.25
C GLU A 328 -24.05 15.10 -6.12
N ILE A 329 -23.21 14.18 -5.61
CA ILE A 329 -22.84 12.95 -6.30
C ILE A 329 -24.07 12.07 -6.53
N TYR A 330 -24.92 11.92 -5.51
CA TYR A 330 -26.17 11.17 -5.67
C TYR A 330 -27.12 11.84 -6.66
N GLY A 331 -27.20 13.17 -6.66
CA GLY A 331 -27.96 13.96 -7.63
C GLY A 331 -27.48 13.79 -9.07
N VAL A 332 -26.16 13.68 -9.30
CA VAL A 332 -25.58 13.36 -10.61
C VAL A 332 -26.04 11.97 -11.06
N TYR A 333 -25.94 10.96 -10.19
CA TYR A 333 -26.49 9.62 -10.48
C TYR A 333 -27.97 9.67 -10.86
N GLN A 334 -28.79 10.42 -10.11
CA GLN A 334 -30.21 10.58 -10.42
C GLN A 334 -30.44 11.27 -11.76
N TYR A 335 -29.70 12.35 -12.06
CA TYR A 335 -29.81 13.11 -13.31
C TYR A 335 -29.66 12.22 -14.54
N PHE A 336 -28.60 11.41 -14.59
CA PHE A 336 -28.33 10.50 -15.72
C PHE A 336 -29.35 9.35 -15.84
N ASN A 337 -30.11 9.07 -14.79
CA ASN A 337 -31.19 8.08 -14.79
C ASN A 337 -32.59 8.69 -14.97
N THR A 338 -32.70 10.00 -15.22
CA THR A 338 -33.99 10.63 -15.53
C THR A 338 -34.46 10.26 -16.93
N GLN A 339 -35.78 10.17 -17.12
CA GLN A 339 -36.38 10.01 -18.45
C GLN A 339 -35.96 11.14 -19.41
N LYS A 340 -35.78 12.36 -18.88
CA LYS A 340 -35.33 13.51 -19.67
C LYS A 340 -33.97 13.26 -20.30
N TYR A 341 -32.97 12.85 -19.51
CA TYR A 341 -31.64 12.54 -20.04
C TYR A 341 -31.69 11.30 -20.95
N LEU A 342 -32.30 10.20 -20.49
CA LEU A 342 -32.27 8.92 -21.20
C LEU A 342 -33.03 8.95 -22.55
N SER A 343 -34.04 9.78 -22.72
CA SER A 343 -34.78 9.88 -23.99
C SER A 343 -33.99 10.54 -25.11
N ASN A 344 -33.05 11.41 -24.78
CA ASN A 344 -32.17 12.08 -25.73
C ASN A 344 -30.91 12.62 -25.03
N PRO A 345 -29.93 11.76 -24.71
CA PRO A 345 -28.71 12.15 -24.01
C PRO A 345 -28.00 13.33 -24.65
N THR A 346 -27.57 14.25 -23.79
CA THR A 346 -26.55 15.25 -24.11
C THR A 346 -25.18 14.60 -24.00
N LEU A 347 -24.32 14.84 -24.99
CA LEU A 347 -22.96 14.33 -25.11
C LEU A 347 -21.97 15.50 -25.17
N TYR A 348 -20.74 15.29 -24.72
CA TYR A 348 -19.70 16.32 -24.70
C TYR A 348 -18.55 16.01 -25.65
N ASN A 349 -18.11 17.01 -26.43
CA ASN A 349 -16.93 16.92 -27.29
C ASN A 349 -15.81 17.83 -26.75
N PRO A 350 -14.67 17.25 -26.31
CA PRO A 350 -13.55 18.02 -25.75
C PRO A 350 -12.81 18.86 -26.79
N ARG A 351 -12.85 18.47 -28.08
CA ARG A 351 -12.10 19.15 -29.14
C ARG A 351 -12.75 20.48 -29.52
N THR A 352 -14.08 20.53 -29.52
CA THR A 352 -14.87 21.74 -29.81
C THR A 352 -15.33 22.45 -28.55
N ASN A 353 -15.09 21.85 -27.37
CA ASN A 353 -15.60 22.31 -26.07
C ASN A 353 -17.11 22.61 -26.11
N SER A 354 -17.89 21.70 -26.72
CA SER A 354 -19.32 21.88 -26.92
C SER A 354 -20.10 20.62 -26.60
N THR A 355 -21.36 20.78 -26.20
CA THR A 355 -22.30 19.67 -26.04
C THR A 355 -23.20 19.53 -27.28
N TYR A 356 -23.72 18.32 -27.49
CA TYR A 356 -24.62 18.00 -28.59
C TYR A 356 -25.61 16.89 -28.20
N SER A 357 -26.73 16.81 -28.91
CA SER A 357 -27.74 15.78 -28.70
C SER A 357 -27.32 14.49 -29.40
N SER A 358 -27.49 13.35 -28.73
CA SER A 358 -27.26 12.02 -29.31
C SER A 358 -28.31 11.63 -30.36
N HIS A 359 -29.48 12.26 -30.34
CA HIS A 359 -30.64 11.97 -31.19
C HIS A 359 -31.15 10.51 -31.08
N LYS A 360 -30.80 9.82 -29.99
CA LYS A 360 -31.17 8.43 -29.72
C LYS A 360 -31.44 8.28 -28.23
N ALA A 361 -32.37 7.40 -27.86
CA ALA A 361 -32.51 7.05 -26.44
C ALA A 361 -31.31 6.20 -25.97
N SER A 362 -30.98 6.29 -24.68
CA SER A 362 -30.01 5.42 -24.01
C SER A 362 -30.70 4.63 -22.90
N ALA A 363 -30.21 3.42 -22.64
CA ALA A 363 -30.61 2.66 -21.46
C ALA A 363 -29.96 3.25 -20.21
N PRO A 364 -30.50 3.02 -19.00
CA PRO A 364 -29.81 3.36 -17.77
C PRO A 364 -28.39 2.78 -17.75
N PHE A 365 -27.39 3.65 -17.59
CA PHE A 365 -25.97 3.27 -17.67
C PHE A 365 -25.12 3.80 -16.51
N VAL A 366 -25.67 4.70 -15.68
CA VAL A 366 -24.97 5.24 -14.50
C VAL A 366 -25.47 4.56 -13.23
N SER A 367 -24.56 3.97 -12.47
CA SER A 367 -24.82 3.31 -11.20
C SER A 367 -24.06 4.01 -10.06
N TYR A 368 -24.62 3.96 -8.85
CA TYR A 368 -23.99 4.50 -7.64
C TYR A 368 -23.48 3.37 -6.75
N PHE A 369 -22.21 3.47 -6.36
CA PHE A 369 -21.58 2.60 -5.37
C PHE A 369 -21.38 3.40 -4.07
N ASN A 370 -22.27 3.13 -3.10
CA ASN A 370 -22.16 3.72 -1.77
C ASN A 370 -21.05 3.03 -0.98
N THR A 371 -20.08 3.83 -0.57
CA THR A 371 -18.88 3.39 0.12
C THR A 371 -18.94 3.58 1.64
N THR A 372 -20.05 4.14 2.14
CA THR A 372 -20.33 4.33 3.57
C THR A 372 -20.23 3.01 4.32
N GLY A 373 -19.45 2.99 5.41
CA GLY A 373 -19.30 1.82 6.28
C GLY A 373 -18.36 0.73 5.77
N ILE A 374 -17.78 0.86 4.57
CA ILE A 374 -16.75 -0.08 4.08
C ILE A 374 -15.46 0.05 4.90
N MET A 375 -15.01 1.29 5.12
CA MET A 375 -13.83 1.59 5.91
C MET A 375 -14.21 1.95 7.35
N GLN A 376 -13.26 1.75 8.26
CA GLN A 376 -13.31 2.17 9.66
C GLN A 376 -12.17 3.14 9.95
N HIS A 377 -12.21 3.81 11.11
CA HIS A 377 -11.24 4.85 11.45
C HIS A 377 -9.77 4.37 11.41
N ASN A 378 -9.52 3.09 11.70
CA ASN A 378 -8.19 2.47 11.66
C ASN A 378 -7.79 1.95 10.28
N ASP A 379 -8.67 2.06 9.27
CA ASP A 379 -8.33 1.81 7.88
C ASP A 379 -7.75 3.06 7.20
N ILE A 380 -7.71 4.20 7.89
CA ILE A 380 -7.10 5.45 7.43
C ILE A 380 -5.70 5.61 8.05
N GLY A 381 -4.71 5.77 7.20
CA GLY A 381 -3.31 5.97 7.54
C GLY A 381 -2.90 7.45 7.52
N PRO A 382 -1.59 7.71 7.36
CA PRO A 382 -1.06 9.07 7.26
C PRO A 382 -1.76 9.92 6.19
N ALA A 383 -1.74 11.24 6.38
CA ALA A 383 -2.37 12.22 5.48
C ALA A 383 -3.88 12.00 5.21
N TYR A 384 -4.59 11.29 6.10
CA TYR A 384 -6.03 10.99 5.97
C TYR A 384 -6.40 10.11 4.76
N HIS A 385 -5.46 9.30 4.27
CA HIS A 385 -5.66 8.39 3.14
C HIS A 385 -5.88 6.94 3.61
N PRO A 386 -6.54 6.07 2.83
CA PRO A 386 -6.69 4.67 3.20
C PRO A 386 -5.32 3.98 3.32
N THR A 387 -5.19 3.12 4.30
CA THR A 387 -4.10 2.13 4.39
C THR A 387 -4.24 1.08 3.30
N ASP A 388 -3.20 0.26 3.09
CA ASP A 388 -3.29 -0.92 2.20
C ASP A 388 -4.52 -1.80 2.51
N VAL A 389 -4.84 -2.01 3.80
CA VAL A 389 -6.03 -2.75 4.23
C VAL A 389 -7.33 -2.04 3.84
N GLY A 390 -7.37 -0.71 4.00
CA GLY A 390 -8.48 0.11 3.53
C GLY A 390 -8.71 -0.04 2.03
N HIS A 391 -7.64 0.01 1.22
CA HIS A 391 -7.71 -0.24 -0.22
C HIS A 391 -8.20 -1.63 -0.58
N ILE A 392 -7.73 -2.67 0.12
CA ILE A 392 -8.18 -4.06 -0.07
C ILE A 392 -9.68 -4.20 0.24
N LYS A 393 -10.17 -3.58 1.32
CA LYS A 393 -11.60 -3.57 1.66
C LYS A 393 -12.41 -2.93 0.54
N VAL A 394 -12.04 -1.73 0.10
CA VAL A 394 -12.72 -1.03 -1.00
C VAL A 394 -12.74 -1.88 -2.27
N ALA A 395 -11.58 -2.42 -2.69
CA ALA A 395 -11.49 -3.27 -3.86
C ALA A 395 -12.38 -4.51 -3.74
N SER A 396 -12.36 -5.19 -2.59
CA SER A 396 -13.17 -6.40 -2.35
C SER A 396 -14.67 -6.12 -2.46
N HIS A 397 -15.14 -5.03 -1.85
CA HIS A 397 -16.55 -4.64 -1.92
C HIS A 397 -16.95 -4.19 -3.33
N LEU A 398 -16.08 -3.47 -4.04
CA LEU A 398 -16.33 -3.04 -5.42
C LEU A 398 -16.35 -4.23 -6.40
N ILE A 399 -15.46 -5.21 -6.23
CA ILE A 399 -15.47 -6.47 -6.99
C ILE A 399 -16.81 -7.20 -6.79
N GLN A 400 -17.30 -7.32 -5.55
CA GLN A 400 -18.59 -7.97 -5.28
C GLN A 400 -19.77 -7.19 -5.84
N TYR A 401 -19.72 -5.86 -5.77
CA TYR A 401 -20.71 -5.00 -6.41
C TYR A 401 -20.74 -5.23 -7.92
N ILE A 402 -19.59 -5.19 -8.59
CA ILE A 402 -19.47 -5.40 -10.03
C ILE A 402 -20.01 -6.77 -10.45
N LYS A 403 -19.59 -7.82 -9.73
CA LYS A 403 -20.08 -9.19 -9.93
C LYS A 403 -21.60 -9.25 -9.86
N THR A 404 -22.19 -8.69 -8.81
CA THR A 404 -23.63 -8.81 -8.53
C THR A 404 -24.45 -7.94 -9.47
N LYS A 405 -24.00 -6.71 -9.73
CA LYS A 405 -24.73 -5.70 -10.50
C LYS A 405 -24.65 -5.94 -12.00
N PHE A 406 -23.49 -6.36 -12.51
CA PHE A 406 -23.22 -6.50 -13.95
C PHE A 406 -23.00 -7.94 -14.40
N ASN A 407 -23.15 -8.92 -13.49
CA ASN A 407 -22.93 -10.33 -13.77
C ASN A 407 -21.52 -10.62 -14.33
N TRP A 408 -20.50 -9.99 -13.75
CA TRP A 408 -19.10 -10.23 -14.08
C TRP A 408 -18.54 -11.34 -13.18
N PRO A 409 -18.49 -12.62 -13.62
CA PRO A 409 -17.85 -13.68 -12.86
C PRO A 409 -16.38 -13.39 -12.60
N LEU A 410 -15.88 -13.88 -11.47
CA LEU A 410 -14.51 -13.70 -11.02
C LEU A 410 -13.61 -14.74 -11.69
N TYR A 411 -12.49 -14.30 -12.26
CA TYR A 411 -11.52 -15.15 -12.95
C TYR A 411 -10.12 -15.08 -12.36
N ALA A 412 -9.86 -14.23 -11.36
CA ALA A 412 -8.58 -14.20 -10.67
C ALA A 412 -8.46 -15.44 -9.76
N THR A 413 -7.67 -16.43 -10.18
CA THR A 413 -7.51 -17.71 -9.45
C THR A 413 -6.06 -18.14 -9.26
N GLY A 414 -5.09 -17.28 -9.55
CA GLY A 414 -3.67 -17.66 -9.55
C GLY A 414 -2.73 -16.49 -9.31
N PRO A 415 -2.57 -15.56 -10.28
CA PRO A 415 -1.56 -14.51 -10.17
C PRO A 415 -1.68 -13.66 -8.91
N GLU A 416 -0.54 -13.22 -8.38
CA GLU A 416 -0.52 -12.29 -7.24
C GLU A 416 -1.29 -11.00 -7.61
N VAL A 417 -2.19 -10.57 -6.72
CA VAL A 417 -2.89 -9.30 -6.86
C VAL A 417 -2.16 -8.26 -6.01
N PHE A 418 -2.34 -8.30 -4.69
CA PHE A 418 -1.69 -7.37 -3.78
C PHE A 418 -0.40 -7.96 -3.20
N HIS A 419 0.72 -7.30 -3.48
CA HIS A 419 2.04 -7.68 -2.95
C HIS A 419 2.15 -7.40 -1.46
N ASP A 420 2.99 -8.18 -0.76
CA ASP A 420 3.26 -8.06 0.69
C ASP A 420 2.00 -8.14 1.60
N THR A 421 0.93 -8.78 1.12
CA THR A 421 -0.32 -8.97 1.87
C THR A 421 -0.48 -10.35 2.49
N LEU A 422 0.58 -11.17 2.47
CA LEU A 422 0.62 -12.47 3.15
C LEU A 422 0.68 -12.27 4.68
N TYR A 423 -0.45 -11.85 5.23
CA TYR A 423 -0.67 -11.71 6.66
C TYR A 423 -1.13 -13.05 7.22
N SER A 424 -0.20 -13.81 7.81
CA SER A 424 -0.58 -14.93 8.66
C SER A 424 0.25 -14.94 9.93
N THR A 425 -0.40 -14.91 11.08
CA THR A 425 0.21 -15.33 12.33
C THR A 425 0.36 -16.85 12.27
N ILE A 426 1.50 -17.33 11.78
CA ILE A 426 1.96 -18.64 12.25
C ILE A 426 2.50 -18.35 13.64
N LEU A 427 1.77 -18.79 14.68
CA LEU A 427 2.35 -18.96 16.00
C LEU A 427 3.38 -20.11 15.91
N GLY A 428 4.49 -19.84 15.22
CA GLY A 428 5.73 -20.57 15.33
C GLY A 428 6.43 -19.99 16.55
N LEU A 429 6.31 -20.69 17.68
CA LEU A 429 7.10 -20.37 18.87
C LEU A 429 8.57 -20.69 18.59
N GLU A 430 9.25 -19.80 17.87
CA GLU A 430 10.70 -19.75 17.84
C GLU A 430 11.15 -18.32 18.17
N GLY A 431 11.85 -18.17 19.31
CA GLY A 431 12.61 -16.95 19.61
C GLY A 431 11.85 -15.81 20.30
N ARG A 432 11.36 -16.08 21.52
CA ARG A 432 11.05 -15.16 22.66
C ARG A 432 11.00 -13.63 22.45
N ASP A 433 9.98 -13.03 23.06
CA ASP A 433 10.15 -12.01 24.13
C ASP A 433 9.01 -12.14 25.15
N ILE A 434 9.35 -12.40 26.43
CA ILE A 434 8.40 -12.49 27.55
C ILE A 434 8.51 -11.21 28.36
N LYS A 435 7.43 -10.41 28.41
CA LYS A 435 7.37 -9.22 29.25
C LYS A 435 7.20 -9.63 30.72
N LEU A 436 8.18 -9.27 31.55
CA LEU A 436 8.18 -9.51 32.99
C LEU A 436 7.70 -8.23 33.71
N GLU A 437 6.55 -8.29 34.38
CA GLU A 437 6.14 -7.24 35.33
C GLU A 437 6.30 -7.75 36.76
N LEU A 438 7.12 -7.05 37.55
CA LEU A 438 7.24 -7.25 38.99
C LEU A 438 6.17 -6.41 39.69
N SER A 439 5.06 -7.01 40.11
CA SER A 439 4.07 -6.34 40.94
C SER A 439 4.43 -6.40 42.43
N LYS A 440 4.34 -5.24 43.11
CA LYS A 440 4.46 -4.91 44.55
C LYS A 440 4.69 -6.05 45.57
N PHE A 441 5.59 -5.76 46.51
CA PHE A 441 5.87 -6.56 47.70
C PHE A 441 4.85 -6.26 48.80
N ASP A 442 4.05 -7.26 49.20
CA ASP A 442 3.24 -7.16 50.41
C ASP A 442 4.05 -7.65 51.62
N PRO A 443 4.09 -6.91 52.75
CA PRO A 443 4.69 -7.38 53.98
C PRO A 443 3.81 -8.47 54.62
N ILE A 444 4.42 -9.60 54.99
CA ILE A 444 3.77 -10.62 55.83
C ILE A 444 4.13 -10.30 57.28
N ASP A 445 3.11 -10.14 58.12
CA ASP A 445 3.27 -9.99 59.56
C ASP A 445 3.68 -11.34 60.16
N THR A 446 4.95 -11.46 60.53
CA THR A 446 5.46 -12.63 61.26
C THR A 446 5.74 -12.21 62.69
N ASN A 447 4.99 -12.76 63.64
CA ASN A 447 5.20 -12.57 65.09
C ASN A 447 6.60 -13.04 65.50
N GLY A 448 7.60 -12.14 65.48
CA GLY A 448 8.96 -12.36 65.93
C GLY A 448 9.90 -11.21 65.50
N PRO A 449 10.74 -10.65 66.38
CA PRO A 449 11.25 -9.29 66.18
C PRO A 449 12.38 -9.11 65.16
N ASN A 450 12.77 -10.07 64.31
CA ASN A 450 13.96 -9.88 63.45
C ASN A 450 14.06 -10.74 62.17
N LEU A 451 12.96 -11.04 61.46
CA LEU A 451 13.02 -11.68 60.12
C LEU A 451 11.83 -11.24 59.25
N VAL A 452 12.07 -10.45 58.20
CA VAL A 452 11.04 -10.16 57.18
C VAL A 452 11.23 -11.11 56.00
N GLU A 453 10.35 -12.11 55.88
CA GLU A 453 10.28 -12.96 54.68
C GLU A 453 9.64 -12.15 53.54
N ARG A 454 10.39 -11.83 52.47
CA ARG A 454 9.82 -11.20 51.25
C ARG A 454 9.72 -12.24 50.13
N ARG A 455 8.50 -12.55 49.70
CA ARG A 455 8.26 -13.39 48.52
C ARG A 455 8.02 -12.52 47.30
N ALA A 456 8.81 -12.71 46.24
CA ALA A 456 8.47 -12.20 44.92
C ALA A 456 7.44 -13.14 44.28
N ARG A 457 6.35 -12.59 43.75
CA ARG A 457 5.40 -13.36 42.91
C ARG A 457 5.70 -13.07 41.45
N LEU A 458 6.00 -14.11 40.69
CA LEU A 458 6.11 -14.03 39.24
C LEU A 458 4.71 -14.28 38.65
N LEU A 459 4.15 -13.29 37.97
CA LEU A 459 2.88 -13.43 37.26
C LEU A 459 3.16 -13.58 35.76
N ILE A 460 2.83 -14.74 35.19
CA ILE A 460 2.87 -14.99 33.75
C ILE A 460 1.42 -15.14 33.29
N ILE A 461 0.93 -14.20 32.49
CA ILE A 461 -0.45 -14.22 31.96
C ILE A 461 -0.43 -14.81 30.55
N PHE A 462 -1.17 -15.89 30.34
CA PHE A 462 -1.42 -16.46 29.02
C PHE A 462 -2.85 -16.11 28.59
N THR A 463 -3.02 -15.48 27.44
CA THR A 463 -4.34 -15.30 26.81
C THR A 463 -4.42 -16.20 25.57
N SER A 464 -4.92 -17.43 25.73
CA SER A 464 -5.31 -18.26 24.59
C SER A 464 -6.51 -19.14 24.95
N HIS A 465 -7.35 -19.47 23.96
CA HIS A 465 -8.62 -20.18 24.16
C HIS A 465 -8.52 -21.72 24.03
N SER A 466 -7.33 -22.29 23.80
CA SER A 466 -7.11 -23.74 23.84
C SER A 466 -5.62 -24.07 23.72
N TRP A 467 -5.09 -24.91 24.60
CA TRP A 467 -3.69 -25.37 24.57
C TRP A 467 -3.62 -26.91 24.63
N TYR A 468 -2.77 -27.50 23.79
CA TYR A 468 -2.31 -28.89 23.90
C TYR A 468 -0.80 -28.91 23.59
N GLY A 469 0.04 -29.29 24.57
CA GLY A 469 1.50 -29.37 24.37
C GLY A 469 2.26 -29.71 25.66
N LYS A 470 3.60 -29.71 25.59
CA LYS A 470 4.50 -29.68 26.75
C LYS A 470 5.13 -28.29 26.82
N LEU A 471 5.11 -27.65 27.98
CA LEU A 471 5.79 -26.36 28.19
C LEU A 471 7.06 -26.59 29.00
N SER A 472 8.22 -26.24 28.45
CA SER A 472 9.49 -26.17 29.17
C SER A 472 9.93 -24.72 29.26
N LEU A 473 10.12 -24.23 30.48
CA LEU A 473 10.59 -22.88 30.76
C LEU A 473 12.02 -22.95 31.26
N SER A 474 12.94 -22.26 30.57
CA SER A 474 14.29 -21.99 31.06
C SER A 474 14.55 -20.48 31.07
N GLY A 475 14.98 -19.96 32.22
CA GLY A 475 15.26 -18.55 32.39
C GLY A 475 16.33 -18.31 33.46
N ARG A 476 17.00 -17.16 33.36
CA ARG A 476 17.90 -16.65 34.41
C ARG A 476 17.20 -15.50 35.13
N ILE A 477 17.10 -15.60 36.45
CA ILE A 477 16.74 -14.45 37.28
C ILE A 477 18.02 -13.82 37.81
N ILE A 478 18.12 -12.50 37.65
CA ILE A 478 19.19 -11.68 38.22
C ILE A 478 18.61 -11.02 39.47
N VAL A 479 19.20 -11.33 40.63
CA VAL A 479 18.85 -10.66 41.88
C VAL A 479 20.04 -9.83 42.33
N PRO A 480 19.94 -8.49 42.28
CA PRO A 480 20.96 -7.64 42.88
C PRO A 480 20.83 -7.72 44.41
N LEU A 481 21.91 -8.10 45.08
CA LEU A 481 22.04 -7.98 46.53
C LEU A 481 23.01 -6.84 46.82
N ILE A 482 22.54 -5.85 47.56
CA ILE A 482 23.34 -4.70 47.99
C ILE A 482 23.88 -5.01 49.38
N TYR A 483 25.19 -5.00 49.53
CA TYR A 483 25.87 -5.14 50.81
C TYR A 483 26.95 -4.08 50.91
N ASN A 484 26.82 -3.16 51.89
CA ASN A 484 27.80 -2.09 52.16
C ASN A 484 28.32 -1.42 50.87
N ASP A 485 27.40 -0.83 50.10
CA ASP A 485 27.65 -0.08 48.85
C ASP A 485 28.30 -0.84 47.68
N ASP A 486 28.52 -2.15 47.81
CA ASP A 486 28.86 -3.03 46.68
C ASP A 486 27.62 -3.80 46.18
N VAL A 487 27.34 -3.70 44.88
CA VAL A 487 26.28 -4.48 44.22
C VAL A 487 26.88 -5.80 43.73
N LYS A 488 26.46 -6.93 44.33
CA LYS A 488 26.74 -8.26 43.78
C LYS A 488 25.52 -8.79 43.04
N LEU A 489 25.71 -9.13 41.76
CA LEU A 489 24.70 -9.77 40.93
C LEU A 489 24.85 -11.28 41.05
N ASN A 490 23.86 -11.93 41.65
CA ASN A 490 23.77 -13.39 41.66
C ASN A 490 22.82 -13.86 40.57
N PHE A 491 23.24 -14.91 39.87
CA PHE A 491 22.49 -15.53 38.79
C PHE A 491 21.90 -16.86 39.26
N TYR A 492 20.59 -17.02 39.09
CA TYR A 492 19.91 -18.27 39.39
C TYR A 492 19.22 -18.79 38.13
N ASN A 493 19.48 -20.05 37.79
CA ASN A 493 18.78 -20.74 36.72
C ASN A 493 17.47 -21.32 37.27
N ILE A 494 16.38 -21.15 36.51
CA ILE A 494 15.11 -21.80 36.80
C ILE A 494 14.76 -22.71 35.63
N GLU A 495 14.44 -23.96 35.95
CA GLU A 495 13.90 -24.94 35.02
C GLU A 495 12.59 -25.49 35.56
N GLY A 496 11.58 -25.57 34.70
CA GLY A 496 10.28 -26.16 35.04
C GLY A 496 9.59 -26.76 33.81
N GLN A 497 8.86 -27.85 34.02
CA GLN A 497 8.15 -28.59 32.97
C GLN A 497 6.70 -28.83 33.40
N PHE A 498 5.73 -28.59 32.51
CA PHE A 498 4.30 -28.78 32.76
C PHE A 498 3.70 -29.79 31.79
N ASP A 499 3.04 -30.82 32.32
CA ASP A 499 2.61 -32.02 31.58
C ASP A 499 1.09 -32.34 31.73
N HIS A 500 0.18 -31.34 31.77
CA HIS A 500 -1.27 -31.62 31.83
C HIS A 500 -2.15 -30.68 30.97
N PRO A 501 -3.23 -31.21 30.33
CA PRO A 501 -4.19 -30.41 29.56
C PRO A 501 -4.98 -29.48 30.49
N MET A 502 -5.10 -28.20 30.11
CA MET A 502 -5.78 -27.17 30.91
C MET A 502 -7.17 -26.87 30.33
N PRO A 503 -8.27 -27.06 31.08
CA PRO A 503 -9.59 -26.58 30.66
C PRO A 503 -9.72 -25.07 30.90
N SER A 504 -10.55 -24.43 30.06
CA SER A 504 -10.88 -23.01 30.04
C SER A 504 -11.25 -22.43 31.41
N LEU A 505 -10.33 -21.68 32.03
CA LEU A 505 -10.63 -20.58 32.95
C LEU A 505 -9.34 -19.79 33.22
N ILE A 506 -9.42 -18.46 33.30
CA ILE A 506 -8.35 -17.63 33.86
C ILE A 506 -8.10 -18.12 35.30
N ARG A 507 -7.02 -18.85 35.55
CA ARG A 507 -6.56 -19.19 36.90
C ARG A 507 -5.33 -18.36 37.25
N ARG A 508 -5.42 -17.62 38.35
CA ARG A 508 -4.26 -17.06 39.05
C ARG A 508 -3.48 -18.23 39.67
N PHE A 509 -2.23 -18.43 39.27
CA PHE A 509 -1.34 -19.35 39.98
C PHE A 509 -0.53 -18.57 41.02
N SER A 510 -0.76 -18.88 42.30
CA SER A 510 0.22 -18.62 43.36
C SER A 510 0.96 -19.93 43.61
N LEU A 511 2.25 -20.00 43.27
CA LEU A 511 3.07 -21.16 43.63
C LEU A 511 3.37 -21.11 45.14
N PRO A 512 2.94 -22.10 45.95
CA PRO A 512 3.66 -22.42 47.17
C PRO A 512 4.94 -23.14 46.77
N PHE A 513 6.10 -22.66 47.22
CA PHE A 513 7.34 -23.41 47.08
C PHE A 513 7.18 -24.74 47.82
N HIS A 514 6.97 -25.83 47.08
CA HIS A 514 7.09 -27.18 47.59
C HIS A 514 8.20 -27.91 46.83
N ARG A 515 9.29 -28.10 47.59
CA ARG A 515 10.43 -29.00 47.38
C ARG A 515 11.13 -28.92 46.02
N LEU A 516 12.06 -27.96 45.94
CA LEU A 516 13.34 -28.18 45.27
C LEU A 516 14.41 -28.35 46.34
N HIS A 517 15.06 -29.52 46.35
CA HIS A 517 16.26 -29.77 47.13
C HIS A 517 17.40 -28.93 46.54
N ALA A 518 17.68 -27.79 47.17
CA ALA A 518 18.97 -27.12 47.09
C ALA A 518 19.35 -26.76 48.52
N SER A 519 20.37 -27.45 49.04
CA SER A 519 20.94 -27.18 50.35
C SER A 519 21.62 -25.81 50.34
N GLY A 520 20.98 -24.82 50.95
CA GLY A 520 21.56 -23.51 51.23
C GLY A 520 20.66 -22.74 52.19
N LYS A 521 20.96 -22.81 53.51
CA LYS A 521 20.36 -21.92 54.52
C LYS A 521 20.89 -20.51 54.29
N ILE A 522 20.00 -19.53 54.08
CA ILE A 522 20.33 -18.12 54.23
C ILE A 522 19.74 -17.66 55.57
N ILE A 523 20.62 -17.40 56.54
CA ILE A 523 20.31 -16.74 57.80
C ILE A 523 21.06 -15.40 57.76
N VAL A 524 20.35 -14.28 57.92
CA VAL A 524 20.97 -12.96 58.06
C VAL A 524 20.38 -12.28 59.30
N PRO A 525 21.20 -11.86 60.29
CA PRO A 525 20.75 -11.03 61.40
C PRO A 525 20.68 -9.56 60.99
N LEU A 526 19.65 -8.83 61.44
CA LEU A 526 19.52 -7.38 61.29
C LEU A 526 20.06 -6.65 62.53
N MET A 527 20.85 -5.61 62.31
CA MET A 527 21.02 -4.47 63.23
C MET A 527 20.66 -3.19 62.49
N TYR A 528 19.81 -2.37 63.13
CA TYR A 528 19.31 -1.08 62.66
C TYR A 528 20.34 0.03 62.91
N ASN A 529 20.37 1.05 62.03
CA ASN A 529 20.42 2.44 62.48
C ASN A 529 19.77 3.38 61.45
N SER A 530 19.25 4.49 61.97
CA SER A 530 18.11 5.25 61.47
C SER A 530 18.42 6.44 60.55
N ASP A 531 17.33 6.92 59.94
CA ASP A 531 17.05 8.27 59.41
C ASP A 531 17.77 8.78 58.16
N VAL A 532 17.00 9.06 57.09
CA VAL A 532 16.88 10.38 56.42
C VAL A 532 15.58 10.39 55.58
N GLN A 533 14.71 11.38 55.83
CA GLN A 533 13.53 11.73 55.01
C GLN A 533 13.92 12.60 53.80
N LEU A 534 13.26 12.44 52.64
CA LEU A 534 13.14 13.50 51.63
C LEU A 534 11.75 13.53 50.98
N ASN A 535 11.20 14.75 50.92
CA ASN A 535 9.89 15.17 50.42
C ASN A 535 9.84 15.31 48.88
N SER A 536 8.65 15.16 48.30
CA SER A 536 8.18 15.75 47.02
C SER A 536 7.36 17.04 47.31
N PRO A 537 6.85 17.89 46.37
CA PRO A 537 6.62 17.66 44.92
C PRO A 537 6.70 18.88 43.93
N THR A 538 6.39 18.59 42.64
CA THR A 538 5.82 19.42 41.53
C THR A 538 6.64 20.55 40.85
N PRO A 539 6.43 20.72 39.53
CA PRO A 539 5.92 22.01 39.04
C PRO A 539 4.81 21.93 37.96
N GLU A 540 3.88 22.88 38.04
CA GLU A 540 3.05 23.40 36.95
C GLU A 540 3.90 24.19 35.94
N LEU A 541 3.39 24.39 34.72
CA LEU A 541 3.63 25.63 33.95
C LEU A 541 2.57 25.83 32.85
N THR A 542 1.88 26.97 32.94
CA THR A 542 1.15 27.66 31.88
C THR A 542 2.08 28.68 31.20
N VAL A 543 2.07 28.73 29.88
CA VAL A 543 1.71 29.84 28.95
C VAL A 543 1.97 29.33 27.53
#